data_AF-A0A1H0KD26-F1
#
_entry.id   AF-A0A1H0KD26-F1
#
_cell.length_a   1.000
_cell.length_b   1.000
_cell.length_c   1.000
_cell.angle_alpha   90.00
_cell.angle_beta   90.00
_cell.angle_gamma   90.00
#
_symmetry.space_group_name_H-M   'P 1'
#
loop_
_entity.id
_entity.type
_entity.pdbx_description
1 polymer ?
#
loop_
_entity_poly.entity_id
_entity_poly.type
_entity_poly.pdbx_seq_one_letter_code
_entity_poly.pdbx_strand_id
1 'polypeptide(L)'
;MRARVPRVTTGTPTTASAGPGPVVAASIASTCAVTVLGALVAWPSPELTGSGWQVADVPPSTACLVAGAAVLCVVVAATLVRPGSLPGRAAAVTWWVLALASAFALTWNALYSAALSAVAFGAVIPVLHWLFTFVPALVVGLATRGAGPRAQLRATLGTAVVTLPLLALGWALLLSSDVLGAVLGTLWSTAVLGVVPLVVAVAATRLR
;
A
#
# COMPACT_ATOMS: atom_id res chain seq x y z
N MET A 1 62.35 -13.39 21.42
CA MET A 1 61.55 -13.77 20.24
C MET A 1 60.10 -13.96 20.66
N ARG A 2 59.18 -13.05 20.32
CA ARG A 2 57.74 -13.22 20.57
C ARG A 2 57.07 -13.65 19.27
N ALA A 3 56.48 -14.84 19.26
CA ALA A 3 55.74 -15.37 18.13
C ALA A 3 54.50 -14.50 17.88
N ARG A 4 54.38 -14.00 16.64
CA ARG A 4 53.25 -13.18 16.18
C ARG A 4 52.09 -14.12 15.87
N VAL A 5 51.07 -14.13 16.73
CA VAL A 5 49.84 -14.91 16.51
C VAL A 5 49.09 -14.31 15.31
N PRO A 6 48.69 -15.12 14.30
CA PRO A 6 47.93 -14.64 13.16
C PRO A 6 46.54 -14.18 13.60
N ARG A 7 46.22 -12.92 13.30
CA ARG A 7 44.90 -12.33 13.52
C ARG A 7 43.92 -12.96 12.53
N VAL A 8 43.08 -13.87 13.02
CA VAL A 8 41.94 -14.39 12.26
C VAL A 8 40.96 -13.23 12.07
N THR A 9 40.97 -12.62 10.89
CA THR A 9 39.92 -11.70 10.44
C THR A 9 38.69 -12.54 10.13
N THR A 10 37.84 -12.74 11.13
CA THR A 10 36.46 -13.17 10.94
C THR A 10 35.77 -12.12 10.07
N GLY A 11 35.66 -12.42 8.77
CA GLY A 11 34.87 -11.64 7.84
C GLY A 11 33.45 -11.56 8.36
N THR A 12 33.05 -10.37 8.80
CA THR A 12 31.67 -10.10 9.20
C THR A 12 30.82 -10.35 7.96
N PRO A 13 29.85 -11.28 7.98
CA PRO A 13 28.98 -11.51 6.84
C PRO A 13 28.31 -10.18 6.52
N THR A 14 28.70 -9.61 5.39
CA THR A 14 28.17 -8.35 4.89
C THR A 14 26.74 -8.68 4.50
N THR A 15 25.79 -8.45 5.41
CA THR A 15 24.36 -8.52 5.10
C THR A 15 24.10 -7.40 4.12
N ALA A 16 24.15 -7.74 2.83
CA ALA A 16 23.84 -6.82 1.75
C ALA A 16 22.49 -6.19 2.07
N SER A 17 22.50 -4.87 2.31
CA SER A 17 21.30 -4.08 2.58
C SER A 17 20.35 -4.32 1.41
N ALA A 18 19.25 -5.05 1.66
CA ALA A 18 18.27 -5.38 0.64
C ALA A 18 17.79 -4.07 -0.01
N GLY A 19 17.97 -3.97 -1.33
CA GLY A 19 17.59 -2.80 -2.11
C GLY A 19 16.07 -2.57 -2.12
N PRO A 20 15.58 -1.54 -2.83
CA PRO A 20 14.14 -1.26 -2.95
C PRO A 20 13.39 -2.28 -3.81
N GLY A 21 14.09 -3.13 -4.58
CA GLY A 21 13.50 -4.09 -5.53
C GLY A 21 12.41 -5.00 -4.95
N PRO A 22 12.63 -5.67 -3.79
CA PRO A 22 11.61 -6.49 -3.15
C PRO A 22 10.34 -5.73 -2.76
N VAL A 23 10.44 -4.44 -2.42
CA VAL A 23 9.28 -3.59 -2.07
C VAL A 23 8.42 -3.33 -3.31
N VAL A 24 9.07 -2.99 -4.43
CA VAL A 24 8.39 -2.80 -5.72
C VAL A 24 7.72 -4.09 -6.18
N ALA A 25 8.45 -5.21 -6.15
CA ALA A 25 7.92 -6.51 -6.54
C ALA A 25 6.72 -6.93 -5.67
N ALA A 26 6.81 -6.76 -4.34
CA ALA A 26 5.71 -7.05 -3.43
C ALA A 26 4.49 -6.18 -3.70
N SER A 27 4.68 -4.88 -3.96
CA SER A 27 3.59 -3.95 -4.29
C SER A 27 2.89 -4.34 -5.60
N ILE A 28 3.65 -4.66 -6.65
CA ILE A 28 3.09 -5.12 -7.94
C ILE A 28 2.35 -6.44 -7.75
N ALA A 29 2.98 -7.43 -7.13
CA ALA A 29 2.41 -8.76 -6.95
C ALA A 29 1.11 -8.72 -6.12
N SER A 30 1.10 -7.98 -5.01
CA SER A 30 -0.09 -7.82 -4.18
C SER A 30 -1.19 -7.05 -4.90
N THR A 31 -0.87 -5.98 -5.64
CA THR A 31 -1.84 -5.22 -6.45
C THR A 31 -2.50 -6.11 -7.51
N CYS A 32 -1.71 -6.90 -8.25
CA CYS A 32 -2.25 -7.84 -9.23
C CYS A 32 -3.12 -8.91 -8.55
N ALA A 33 -2.65 -9.50 -7.45
CA ALA A 33 -3.37 -10.56 -6.75
C ALA A 33 -4.73 -10.09 -6.22
N VAL A 34 -4.78 -8.92 -5.55
CA VAL A 34 -6.06 -8.40 -5.01
C VAL A 34 -7.00 -7.89 -6.11
N THR A 35 -6.47 -7.37 -7.22
CA THR A 35 -7.27 -7.03 -8.40
C THR A 35 -7.98 -8.25 -8.94
N VAL A 36 -7.23 -9.35 -9.13
CA VAL A 36 -7.78 -10.62 -9.61
C VAL A 36 -8.78 -11.21 -8.61
N LEU A 37 -8.46 -11.21 -7.31
CA LEU A 37 -9.38 -11.69 -6.26
C LEU A 37 -10.67 -10.86 -6.18
N GLY A 38 -10.58 -9.54 -6.33
CA GLY A 38 -11.73 -8.65 -6.32
C GLY A 38 -12.61 -8.82 -7.57
N ALA A 39 -12.02 -9.06 -8.73
CA ALA A 39 -12.74 -9.18 -10.00
C ALA A 39 -13.32 -10.57 -10.27
N LEU A 40 -12.65 -11.64 -9.82
CA LEU A 40 -13.06 -13.02 -10.13
C LEU A 40 -14.11 -13.58 -9.16
N VAL A 41 -14.11 -13.11 -7.92
CA VAL A 41 -15.05 -13.60 -6.92
C VAL A 41 -16.27 -12.70 -6.96
N ALA A 42 -17.44 -13.28 -7.22
CA ALA A 42 -18.72 -12.59 -7.11
C ALA A 42 -19.01 -12.33 -5.63
N TRP A 43 -18.40 -11.27 -5.09
CA TRP A 43 -18.60 -10.83 -3.72
C TRP A 43 -20.05 -10.36 -3.57
N PRO A 44 -20.76 -10.80 -2.52
CA PRO A 44 -22.12 -10.33 -2.32
C PRO A 44 -22.10 -8.82 -2.09
N SER A 45 -22.97 -8.11 -2.81
CA SER A 45 -23.09 -6.66 -2.71
C SER A 45 -23.88 -6.30 -1.45
N PRO A 46 -23.48 -5.25 -0.71
CA PRO A 46 -24.24 -4.72 0.41
C PRO A 46 -25.63 -4.24 -0.05
N GLU A 47 -26.66 -4.46 0.77
CA GLU A 47 -27.98 -3.86 0.54
C GLU A 47 -27.96 -2.39 0.98
N LEU A 48 -28.45 -1.48 0.14
CA LEU A 48 -28.53 -0.07 0.48
C LEU A 48 -29.66 0.16 1.48
N THR A 49 -29.33 0.25 2.77
CA THR A 49 -30.28 0.77 3.74
C THR A 49 -30.32 2.30 3.67
N GLY A 50 -31.52 2.89 3.76
CA GLY A 50 -31.70 4.35 3.79
C GLY A 50 -31.11 5.03 5.04
N SER A 51 -30.41 4.29 5.89
CA SER A 51 -29.93 4.70 7.21
C SER A 51 -28.63 5.53 7.19
N GLY A 52 -28.09 5.84 6.01
CA GLY A 52 -26.85 6.62 5.85
C GLY A 52 -25.56 5.86 6.20
N TRP A 53 -25.64 4.74 6.92
CA TRP A 53 -24.51 3.88 7.28
C TRP A 53 -24.42 2.65 6.36
N GLN A 54 -24.10 2.88 5.09
CA GLN A 54 -23.99 1.85 4.04
C GLN A 54 -22.92 0.77 4.30
N VAL A 55 -22.10 0.91 5.35
CA VAL A 55 -21.03 -0.04 5.72
C VAL A 55 -21.50 -1.12 6.70
N ALA A 56 -22.62 -0.90 7.42
CA ALA A 56 -23.15 -1.87 8.37
C ALA A 56 -23.70 -3.15 7.69
N ASP A 57 -24.11 -3.02 6.42
CA ASP A 57 -24.73 -4.08 5.64
C ASP A 57 -23.74 -4.81 4.72
N VAL A 58 -22.43 -4.59 4.90
CA VAL A 58 -21.41 -5.29 4.10
C VAL A 58 -21.32 -6.76 4.54
N PRO A 59 -21.46 -7.73 3.61
CA PRO A 59 -21.35 -9.14 3.96
C PRO A 59 -20.05 -9.46 4.71
N PRO A 60 -20.09 -10.28 5.77
CA PRO A 60 -18.92 -10.60 6.57
C PRO A 60 -17.75 -11.16 5.75
N SER A 61 -18.02 -11.89 4.67
CA SER A 61 -17.00 -12.43 3.77
C SER A 61 -16.21 -11.32 3.06
N THR A 62 -16.89 -10.31 2.52
CA THR A 62 -16.28 -9.13 1.89
C THR A 62 -15.50 -8.30 2.91
N ALA A 63 -16.08 -8.08 4.10
CA ALA A 63 -15.38 -7.38 5.18
C ALA A 63 -14.10 -8.11 5.62
N CYS A 64 -14.16 -9.43 5.80
CA CYS A 64 -13.01 -10.26 6.13
C CYS A 64 -11.93 -10.24 5.04
N LEU A 65 -12.31 -10.27 3.75
CA LEU A 65 -11.36 -10.15 2.64
C LEU A 65 -10.60 -8.82 2.72
N VAL A 66 -11.31 -7.69 2.80
CA VAL A 66 -10.69 -6.37 2.79
C VAL A 66 -9.80 -6.19 4.03
N ALA A 67 -10.29 -6.56 5.21
CA ALA A 67 -9.51 -6.51 6.44
C ALA A 67 -8.27 -7.42 6.37
N GLY A 68 -8.43 -8.64 5.86
CA GLY A 68 -7.33 -9.59 5.68
C GLY A 68 -6.27 -9.06 4.72
N ALA A 69 -6.68 -8.47 3.59
CA ALA A 69 -5.79 -7.82 2.64
C ALA A 69 -5.05 -6.65 3.29
N ALA A 70 -5.73 -5.81 4.09
CA ALA A 70 -5.12 -4.68 4.77
C ALA A 70 -4.06 -5.13 5.78
N VAL A 71 -4.38 -6.11 6.62
CA VAL A 71 -3.43 -6.70 7.59
C VAL A 71 -2.23 -7.29 6.86
N LEU A 72 -2.46 -8.09 5.81
CA LEU A 72 -1.39 -8.69 5.01
C LEU A 72 -0.48 -7.62 4.41
N CYS A 73 -1.04 -6.58 3.78
CA CYS A 73 -0.27 -5.51 3.18
C CYS A 73 0.57 -4.75 4.21
N VAL A 74 0.02 -4.45 5.40
CA VAL A 74 0.75 -3.79 6.49
C VAL A 74 1.89 -4.68 7.00
N VAL A 75 1.66 -5.98 7.19
CA VAL A 75 2.68 -6.94 7.63
C VAL A 75 3.80 -7.05 6.59
N VAL A 76 3.46 -7.22 5.31
CA VAL A 76 4.45 -7.28 4.22
C VAL A 76 5.24 -5.97 4.12
N ALA A 77 4.57 -4.83 4.21
CA ALA A 77 5.25 -3.53 4.23
C ALA A 77 6.21 -3.41 5.43
N ALA A 78 5.77 -3.78 6.64
CA ALA A 78 6.58 -3.67 7.85
C ALA A 78 7.80 -4.60 7.82
N THR A 79 7.65 -5.83 7.30
CA THR A 79 8.75 -6.79 7.16
C THR A 79 9.80 -6.33 6.15
N LEU A 80 9.38 -5.74 5.03
CA LEU A 80 10.28 -5.25 3.97
C LEU A 80 10.96 -3.93 4.35
N VAL A 81 10.23 -3.00 4.97
CA VAL A 81 10.75 -1.68 5.37
C VAL A 81 11.61 -1.77 6.63
N ARG A 82 11.24 -2.67 7.56
CA ARG A 82 11.82 -2.78 8.91
C ARG A 82 11.85 -1.42 9.61
N PRO A 83 10.69 -0.86 10.04
CA PRO A 83 10.59 0.49 10.59
C PRO A 83 11.56 0.77 11.76
N GLY A 84 11.89 -0.24 12.58
CA GLY A 84 12.88 -0.11 13.65
C GLY A 84 14.33 0.16 13.20
N SER A 85 14.62 0.01 11.90
CA SER A 85 15.91 0.35 11.29
C SER A 85 15.95 1.75 10.67
N LEU A 86 14.84 2.50 10.71
CA LEU A 86 14.80 3.89 10.24
C LEU A 86 15.52 4.81 11.24
N PRO A 87 16.15 5.91 10.77
CA PRO A 87 16.90 6.79 11.65
C PRO A 87 15.96 7.55 12.59
N GLY A 88 16.02 7.19 13.86
CA GLY A 88 15.28 7.85 14.92
C GLY A 88 13.85 7.34 15.09
N ARG A 89 13.35 7.45 16.32
CA ARG A 89 12.02 6.98 16.73
C ARG A 89 10.90 7.69 15.97
N ALA A 90 11.06 8.98 15.67
CA ALA A 90 10.07 9.76 14.96
C ALA A 90 9.78 9.20 13.56
N ALA A 91 10.80 8.87 12.77
CA ALA A 91 10.62 8.32 11.43
C ALA A 91 9.89 6.96 11.45
N ALA A 92 10.23 6.09 12.40
CA ALA A 92 9.55 4.81 12.60
C ALA A 92 8.07 4.99 13.00
N VAL A 93 7.79 5.93 13.92
CA VAL A 93 6.42 6.24 14.36
C VAL A 93 5.62 6.85 13.22
N THR A 94 6.18 7.84 12.49
CA THR A 94 5.53 8.46 11.33
C THR A 94 5.19 7.41 10.27
N TRP A 95 6.10 6.47 10.00
CA TRP A 95 5.84 5.39 9.07
C TRP A 95 4.67 4.51 9.51
N TRP A 96 4.65 4.07 10.78
CA TRP A 96 3.56 3.25 11.32
C TRP A 96 2.22 3.98 11.31
N VAL A 97 2.20 5.22 11.78
CA VAL A 97 0.97 6.05 11.82
C VAL A 97 0.40 6.18 10.42
N LEU A 98 1.23 6.51 9.42
CA LEU A 98 0.76 6.69 8.05
C LEU A 98 0.37 5.39 7.37
N ALA A 99 1.09 4.29 7.61
CA ALA A 99 0.74 2.98 7.09
C ALA A 99 -0.62 2.50 7.64
N LEU A 100 -0.84 2.63 8.95
CA LEU A 100 -2.09 2.24 9.60
C LEU A 100 -3.26 3.15 9.21
N ALA A 101 -3.04 4.46 9.17
CA ALA A 101 -4.05 5.42 8.73
C ALA A 101 -4.46 5.17 7.27
N SER A 102 -3.49 4.89 6.39
CA SER A 102 -3.77 4.55 4.99
C SER A 102 -4.52 3.23 4.86
N ALA A 103 -4.11 2.21 5.62
CA ALA A 103 -4.78 0.91 5.64
C ALA A 103 -6.25 1.06 6.09
N PHE A 104 -6.50 1.80 7.16
CA PHE A 104 -7.85 2.07 7.66
C PHE A 104 -8.69 2.84 6.64
N ALA A 105 -8.16 3.94 6.11
CA ALA A 105 -8.88 4.79 5.16
C ALA A 105 -9.21 4.05 3.85
N LEU A 106 -8.27 3.27 3.32
CA LEU A 106 -8.49 2.50 2.09
C LEU A 106 -9.36 1.25 2.31
N THR A 107 -9.32 0.65 3.51
CA THR A 107 -10.28 -0.39 3.91
C THR A 107 -11.70 0.17 3.88
N TRP A 108 -11.91 1.33 4.53
CA TRP A 108 -13.20 2.01 4.49
C TRP A 108 -13.62 2.35 3.06
N ASN A 109 -12.71 2.90 2.25
CA ASN A 109 -12.96 3.21 0.84
C ASN A 109 -13.36 1.98 0.03
N ALA A 110 -12.70 0.83 0.25
CA ALA A 110 -13.01 -0.41 -0.46
C ALA A 110 -14.39 -0.97 -0.08
N LEU A 111 -14.74 -0.93 1.21
CA LEU A 111 -16.07 -1.34 1.68
C LEU A 111 -17.17 -0.41 1.14
N TYR A 112 -16.91 0.91 1.13
CA TYR A 112 -17.80 1.89 0.54
C TYR A 112 -17.97 1.68 -0.98
N SER A 113 -16.88 1.39 -1.68
CA SER A 113 -16.91 1.09 -3.12
C SER A 113 -17.71 -0.18 -3.41
N ALA A 114 -17.58 -1.22 -2.58
CA ALA A 114 -18.39 -2.43 -2.69
C ALA A 114 -19.89 -2.14 -2.52
N ALA A 115 -20.26 -1.28 -1.56
CA ALA A 115 -21.64 -0.84 -1.34
C ALA A 115 -22.24 -0.06 -2.53
N LEU A 116 -21.40 0.64 -3.29
CA LEU A 116 -21.82 1.42 -4.45
C LEU A 116 -21.79 0.66 -5.78
N SER A 117 -21.36 -0.61 -5.78
CA SER A 117 -21.26 -1.43 -7.00
C SER A 117 -22.56 -1.55 -7.81
N ALA A 118 -23.72 -1.40 -7.16
CA ALA A 118 -25.04 -1.52 -7.79
C ALA A 118 -25.61 -0.19 -8.35
N VAL A 119 -24.92 0.95 -8.14
CA VAL A 119 -25.42 2.27 -8.53
C VAL A 119 -24.54 2.87 -9.64
N ALA A 120 -25.16 3.58 -10.59
CA ALA A 120 -24.43 4.36 -11.58
C ALA A 120 -23.54 5.40 -10.86
N PHE A 121 -22.24 5.11 -10.82
CA PHE A 121 -21.27 5.91 -10.10
C PHE A 121 -21.11 7.29 -10.76
N GLY A 122 -21.15 8.35 -9.95
CA GLY A 122 -20.88 9.72 -10.41
C GLY A 122 -19.43 9.94 -10.82
N ALA A 123 -19.08 11.17 -11.21
CA ALA A 123 -17.73 11.49 -11.65
C ALA A 123 -16.68 11.18 -10.56
N VAL A 124 -15.66 10.39 -10.91
CA VAL A 124 -14.52 10.10 -10.03
C VAL A 124 -13.80 11.40 -9.72
N ILE A 125 -13.68 11.76 -8.43
CA ILE A 125 -12.91 12.93 -7.99
C ILE A 125 -11.44 12.49 -7.79
N PRO A 126 -10.52 12.78 -8.71
CA PRO A 126 -9.18 12.20 -8.71
C PRO A 126 -8.34 12.70 -7.54
N VAL A 127 -8.52 13.98 -7.17
CA VAL A 127 -7.76 14.67 -6.12
C VAL A 127 -7.91 13.99 -4.77
N LEU A 128 -9.12 13.52 -4.42
CA LEU A 128 -9.34 12.83 -3.15
C LEU A 128 -8.62 11.48 -3.09
N HIS A 129 -8.62 10.73 -4.19
CA HIS A 129 -7.95 9.43 -4.26
C HIS A 129 -6.43 9.58 -4.20
N TRP A 130 -5.89 10.66 -4.77
CA TRP A 130 -4.48 10.98 -4.69
C TRP A 130 -4.03 11.21 -3.24
N LEU A 131 -4.88 11.74 -2.37
CA LEU A 131 -4.50 11.97 -0.97
C LEU A 131 -4.11 10.67 -0.26
N PHE A 132 -4.77 9.55 -0.57
CA PHE A 132 -4.50 8.25 0.07
C PHE A 132 -3.14 7.65 -0.30
N THR A 133 -2.53 8.07 -1.41
CA THR A 133 -1.25 7.54 -1.90
C THR A 133 -0.13 8.58 -1.80
N PHE A 134 -0.43 9.82 -2.19
CA PHE A 134 0.51 10.93 -2.21
C PHE A 134 0.95 11.35 -0.80
N VAL A 135 0.01 11.66 0.10
CA VAL A 135 0.30 12.19 1.43
C VAL A 135 1.16 11.24 2.26
N PRO A 136 0.81 9.94 2.41
CA PRO A 136 1.65 9.04 3.19
C PRO A 136 3.05 8.88 2.59
N ALA A 137 3.16 8.76 1.26
CA ALA A 137 4.44 8.64 0.57
C ALA A 137 5.32 9.89 0.76
N LEU A 138 4.73 11.07 0.60
CA LEU A 138 5.42 12.35 0.74
C LEU A 138 5.92 12.55 2.18
N VAL A 139 5.04 12.38 3.17
CA VAL A 139 5.38 12.62 4.58
C VAL A 139 6.42 11.60 5.06
N VAL A 140 6.30 10.33 4.70
CA VAL A 140 7.33 9.32 5.00
C VAL A 140 8.66 9.66 4.32
N GLY A 141 8.64 10.06 3.05
CA GLY A 141 9.85 10.43 2.32
C GLY A 141 10.56 11.65 2.90
N LEU A 142 9.81 12.63 3.38
CA LEU A 142 10.34 13.79 4.10
C LEU A 142 10.89 13.40 5.48
N ALA A 143 10.17 12.58 6.24
CA ALA A 143 10.58 12.12 7.56
C ALA A 143 11.86 11.26 7.53
N THR A 144 12.11 10.57 6.41
CA THR A 144 13.25 9.67 6.22
C THR A 144 14.38 10.27 5.37
N ARG A 145 14.34 11.57 5.05
CA ARG A 145 15.35 12.25 4.22
C ARG A 145 16.79 12.09 4.72
N GLY A 146 16.98 11.98 6.04
CA GLY A 146 18.31 11.81 6.66
C GLY A 146 18.81 10.36 6.66
N ALA A 147 18.02 9.38 6.20
CA ALA A 147 18.32 7.95 6.27
C ALA A 147 19.29 7.45 5.18
N GLY A 148 19.65 8.32 4.24
CA GLY A 148 20.29 7.94 2.98
C GLY A 148 19.28 7.49 1.92
N PRO A 149 19.66 7.54 0.63
CA PRO A 149 18.73 7.44 -0.49
C PRO A 149 18.04 6.08 -0.60
N ARG A 150 18.71 4.99 -0.20
CA ARG A 150 18.15 3.64 -0.23
C ARG A 150 17.11 3.43 0.86
N ALA A 151 17.40 3.85 2.09
CA ALA A 151 16.48 3.70 3.22
C ALA A 151 15.25 4.61 3.07
N GLN A 152 15.45 5.84 2.60
CA GLN A 152 14.35 6.76 2.26
C GLN A 152 13.42 6.14 1.21
N LEU A 153 13.98 5.66 0.09
CA LEU A 153 13.17 5.05 -0.96
C LEU A 153 12.45 3.80 -0.48
N ARG A 154 13.14 2.94 0.28
CA ARG A 154 12.53 1.74 0.85
C ARG A 154 11.35 2.11 1.76
N ALA A 155 11.50 3.12 2.60
CA ALA A 155 10.43 3.58 3.49
C ALA A 155 9.25 4.17 2.71
N THR A 156 9.52 5.06 1.75
CA THR A 156 8.49 5.68 0.89
C THR A 156 7.75 4.64 0.07
N LEU A 157 8.45 3.77 -0.66
CA LEU A 157 7.84 2.69 -1.43
C LEU A 157 7.12 1.66 -0.54
N GLY A 158 7.54 1.53 0.72
CA GLY A 158 6.82 0.71 1.70
C GLY A 158 5.38 1.15 1.90
N THR A 159 5.08 2.44 1.77
CA THR A 159 3.68 2.93 1.81
C THR A 159 2.86 2.47 0.60
N ALA A 160 3.50 2.24 -0.55
CA ALA A 160 2.87 1.73 -1.77
C ALA A 160 2.45 0.26 -1.63
N VAL A 161 3.15 -0.53 -0.81
CA VAL A 161 2.78 -1.92 -0.50
C VAL A 161 1.44 -1.98 0.26
N VAL A 162 1.09 -0.92 1.00
CA VAL A 162 -0.20 -0.81 1.68
C VAL A 162 -1.25 -0.18 0.77
N THR A 163 -0.90 0.93 0.13
CA THR A 163 -1.89 1.78 -0.52
C THR A 163 -2.33 1.27 -1.87
N LEU A 164 -1.43 0.78 -2.73
CA LEU A 164 -1.79 0.36 -4.09
C LEU A 164 -2.70 -0.89 -4.11
N PRO A 165 -2.42 -1.96 -3.34
CA PRO A 165 -3.29 -3.12 -3.35
C PRO A 165 -4.68 -2.80 -2.79
N LEU A 166 -4.78 -2.04 -1.71
CA LEU A 166 -6.08 -1.69 -1.14
C LEU A 166 -6.89 -0.76 -2.03
N LEU A 167 -6.22 0.19 -2.70
CA LEU A 167 -6.85 1.03 -3.72
C LEU A 167 -7.38 0.18 -4.88
N ALA A 168 -6.55 -0.74 -5.39
CA ALA A 168 -6.94 -1.64 -6.48
C ALA A 168 -8.10 -2.55 -6.08
N LEU A 169 -8.09 -3.09 -4.85
CA LEU A 169 -9.19 -3.89 -4.33
C LEU A 169 -10.50 -3.10 -4.30
N GLY A 170 -10.47 -1.83 -3.89
CA GLY A 170 -11.64 -0.96 -3.91
C GLY A 170 -12.22 -0.79 -5.32
N TRP A 171 -11.37 -0.55 -6.33
CA TRP A 171 -11.80 -0.46 -7.73
C TRP A 171 -12.31 -1.78 -8.29
N ALA A 172 -11.68 -2.90 -7.94
CA ALA A 172 -12.10 -4.23 -8.39
C ALA A 172 -13.50 -4.58 -7.86
N LEU A 173 -13.78 -4.23 -6.61
CA LEU A 173 -15.10 -4.41 -6.00
C LEU A 173 -16.16 -3.48 -6.61
N LEU A 174 -15.76 -2.32 -7.12
CA LEU A 174 -16.66 -1.37 -7.76
C LEU A 174 -17.03 -1.77 -9.20
N LEU A 175 -16.10 -2.33 -9.96
CA LEU A 175 -16.21 -2.56 -11.42
C LEU A 175 -16.64 -4.00 -11.80
N SER A 176 -17.11 -4.80 -10.87
CA SER A 176 -17.22 -6.28 -10.94
C SER A 176 -18.18 -6.89 -11.99
N SER A 177 -18.74 -6.12 -12.92
CA SER A 177 -19.77 -6.57 -13.87
C SER A 177 -19.26 -7.33 -15.10
N ASP A 178 -18.03 -7.07 -15.54
CA ASP A 178 -17.32 -7.83 -16.59
C ASP A 178 -15.88 -8.10 -16.13
N VAL A 179 -15.43 -9.35 -16.09
CA VAL A 179 -14.13 -9.72 -15.50
C VAL A 179 -12.97 -9.00 -16.19
N LEU A 180 -12.93 -8.99 -17.53
CA LEU A 180 -11.82 -8.39 -18.26
C LEU A 180 -11.84 -6.86 -18.13
N GLY A 181 -13.02 -6.26 -18.31
CA GLY A 181 -13.23 -4.83 -18.10
C GLY A 181 -12.92 -4.38 -16.66
N ALA A 182 -13.30 -5.16 -15.66
CA ALA A 182 -13.05 -4.90 -14.25
C ALA A 182 -11.55 -4.92 -13.95
N VAL A 183 -10.83 -5.93 -14.44
CA VAL A 183 -9.36 -6.03 -14.26
C VAL A 183 -8.67 -4.86 -14.94
N LEU A 184 -8.95 -4.59 -16.22
CA LEU A 184 -8.31 -3.52 -16.96
C LEU A 184 -8.64 -2.13 -16.38
N GLY A 185 -9.91 -1.90 -16.03
CA GLY A 185 -10.37 -0.68 -15.40
C GLY A 185 -9.73 -0.47 -14.02
N THR A 186 -9.60 -1.53 -13.22
CA THR A 186 -8.92 -1.48 -11.92
C THR A 186 -7.44 -1.15 -12.06
N LEU A 187 -6.75 -1.80 -12.99
CA LEU A 187 -5.33 -1.54 -13.24
C LEU A 187 -5.10 -0.11 -13.74
N TRP A 188 -5.93 0.35 -14.67
CA TRP A 188 -5.90 1.73 -15.16
C TRP A 188 -6.14 2.75 -14.04
N SER A 189 -7.20 2.59 -13.27
CA SER A 189 -7.52 3.48 -12.14
C SER A 189 -6.43 3.47 -11.09
N THR A 190 -5.87 2.31 -10.74
CA THR A 190 -4.75 2.20 -9.80
C THR A 190 -3.48 2.85 -10.34
N ALA A 191 -3.20 2.72 -11.63
CA ALA A 191 -2.05 3.37 -12.25
C ALA A 191 -2.18 4.91 -12.17
N VAL A 192 -3.33 5.45 -12.57
CA VAL A 192 -3.56 6.91 -12.61
C VAL A 192 -3.71 7.51 -11.21
N LEU A 193 -4.43 6.85 -10.30
CA LEU A 193 -4.78 7.40 -8.98
C LEU A 193 -3.86 6.96 -7.85
N GLY A 194 -3.07 5.90 -8.08
CA GLY A 194 -2.12 5.37 -7.10
C GLY A 194 -0.66 5.56 -7.51
N VAL A 195 -0.29 5.08 -8.70
CA VAL A 195 1.12 5.06 -9.13
C VAL A 195 1.64 6.46 -9.48
N VAL A 196 0.87 7.25 -10.23
CA VAL A 196 1.26 8.63 -10.58
C VAL A 196 1.55 9.49 -9.34
N PRO A 197 0.62 9.65 -8.37
CA PRO A 197 0.90 10.43 -7.16
C PRO A 197 2.08 9.89 -6.35
N LEU A 198 2.25 8.56 -6.29
CA LEU A 198 3.42 7.96 -5.63
C LEU A 198 4.73 8.38 -6.30
N VAL A 199 4.80 8.34 -7.63
CA VAL A 199 5.99 8.77 -8.39
C VAL A 199 6.28 10.25 -8.14
N VAL A 200 5.24 11.09 -8.13
CA VAL A 200 5.38 12.53 -7.81
C VAL A 200 5.93 12.72 -6.39
N ALA A 201 5.42 12.00 -5.39
CA ALA A 201 5.91 12.08 -4.01
C ALA A 201 7.38 11.64 -3.88
N VAL A 202 7.76 10.56 -4.56
CA VAL A 202 9.16 10.07 -4.60
C VAL A 202 10.07 11.10 -5.28
N ALA A 203 9.65 11.68 -6.40
CA ALA A 203 10.42 12.71 -7.09
C ALA A 203 10.58 13.97 -6.21
N ALA A 204 9.50 14.46 -5.61
CA ALA A 204 9.50 15.64 -4.76
C ALA A 204 10.41 15.51 -3.53
N THR A 205 10.60 14.29 -3.01
CA THR A 205 11.43 14.02 -1.83
C THR A 205 12.91 13.74 -2.17
N ARG A 206 13.27 13.68 -3.46
CA ARG A 206 14.62 13.37 -3.95
C ARG A 206 15.37 14.54 -4.58
N LEU A 207 14.72 15.67 -4.88
CA LEU A 207 15.30 16.80 -5.63
C LEU A 207 16.30 17.67 -4.83
N ARG A 208 17.18 17.10 -4.00
CA ARG A 208 18.19 17.89 -3.25
C ARG A 208 19.54 17.20 -3.18
#